data_AF-A0A356W7Q7-F1
#
_entry.id   AF-A0A356W7Q7-F1
#
_cell.length_a   1.000
_cell.length_b   1.000
_cell.length_c   1.000
_cell.angle_alpha   90.00
_cell.angle_beta   90.00
_cell.angle_gamma   90.00
#
_symmetry.space_group_name_H-M   'P 1'
#
loop_
_entity.id
_entity.type
_entity.pdbx_description
1 polymer ?
#
loop_
_entity_poly.entity_id
_entity_poly.type
_entity_poly.pdbx_seq_one_letter_code
_entity_poly.pdbx_strand_id
1 'polypeptide(L)'
;AFVGDTSNTEINQRYEGYVAAHRRADLEVDPDLTLQAGFDVESSEAAITSLLERGIPFDAVVAGNDLIAMAAIRCLTREGLKVPSDVSVVGYDDLQLSAYGHPSLTTISQDP
;
A
#
# COMPACT_ATOMS: atom_id res chain seq x y z
N ALA A 1 6.54 -1.51 -2.38
CA ALA A 1 5.66 -2.66 -2.11
C ALA A 1 4.26 -2.39 -2.63
N PHE A 2 3.59 -3.39 -3.17
CA PHE A 2 2.14 -3.41 -3.40
C PHE A 2 1.47 -4.22 -2.29
N VAL A 3 0.35 -3.75 -1.75
CA VAL A 3 -0.36 -4.42 -0.64
C VAL A 3 -1.84 -4.55 -0.96
N GLY A 4 -2.32 -5.79 -1.09
CA GLY A 4 -3.73 -6.09 -1.34
C GLY A 4 -3.93 -7.50 -1.88
N ASP A 5 -5.15 -8.01 -1.75
CA ASP A 5 -5.56 -9.32 -2.23
C ASP A 5 -5.69 -9.33 -3.76
N THR A 6 -4.68 -9.84 -4.45
CA THR A 6 -4.67 -9.90 -5.93
C THR A 6 -5.58 -10.99 -6.48
N SER A 7 -6.25 -11.79 -5.63
CA SER A 7 -7.33 -12.67 -6.09
C SER A 7 -8.67 -11.92 -6.27
N ASN A 8 -8.82 -10.75 -5.65
CA ASN A 8 -9.94 -9.85 -5.89
C ASN A 8 -9.77 -9.14 -7.25
N THR A 9 -10.83 -9.14 -8.06
CA THR A 9 -10.80 -8.58 -9.42
C THR A 9 -10.37 -7.11 -9.48
N GLU A 10 -10.89 -6.26 -8.60
CA GLU A 10 -10.58 -4.82 -8.62
C GLU A 10 -9.15 -4.55 -8.14
N ILE A 11 -8.73 -5.21 -7.07
CA ILE A 11 -7.35 -5.08 -6.58
C ILE A 11 -6.37 -5.65 -7.60
N ASN A 12 -6.71 -6.73 -8.29
CA ASN A 12 -5.87 -7.27 -9.37
C ASN A 12 -5.69 -6.26 -10.51
N GLN A 13 -6.73 -5.53 -10.91
CA GLN A 13 -6.59 -4.46 -11.91
C GLN A 13 -5.64 -3.34 -11.42
N ARG A 14 -5.73 -2.98 -10.14
CA ARG A 14 -4.81 -2.00 -9.51
C ARG A 14 -3.37 -2.53 -9.50
N TYR A 15 -3.18 -3.83 -9.21
CA TYR A 15 -1.89 -4.52 -9.28
C TYR A 15 -1.32 -4.58 -10.71
N GLU A 16 -2.14 -4.89 -11.70
CA GLU A 16 -1.74 -4.85 -13.12
C GLU A 16 -1.26 -3.45 -13.53
N GLY A 17 -1.90 -2.40 -13.04
CA GLY A 17 -1.46 -1.01 -13.20
C GLY A 17 -0.09 -0.76 -12.57
N TYR A 18 0.14 -1.25 -11.35
CA TYR A 18 1.42 -1.21 -10.65
C TYR A 18 2.53 -1.93 -11.43
N VAL A 19 2.27 -3.14 -11.95
CA VAL A 19 3.21 -3.91 -12.79
C VAL A 19 3.50 -3.17 -14.09
N ALA A 20 2.47 -2.62 -14.74
CA ALA A 20 2.66 -1.85 -15.97
C ALA A 20 3.50 -0.58 -15.74
N ALA A 21 3.35 0.07 -14.58
CA ALA A 21 4.18 1.22 -14.20
C ALA A 21 5.66 0.84 -14.01
N HIS A 22 5.94 -0.28 -13.33
CA HIS A 22 7.30 -0.82 -13.19
C HIS A 22 7.93 -1.08 -14.57
N ARG A 23 7.19 -1.78 -15.45
CA ARG A 23 7.64 -2.06 -16.81
C ARG A 23 7.94 -0.78 -17.62
N ARG A 24 7.12 0.26 -17.51
CA ARG A 24 7.37 1.55 -18.19
C ARG A 24 8.61 2.28 -17.67
N ALA A 25 8.96 2.06 -16.41
CA ALA A 25 10.14 2.63 -15.76
C ALA A 25 11.40 1.76 -15.91
N ASP A 26 11.32 0.63 -16.62
CA ASP A 26 12.39 -0.38 -16.72
C ASP A 26 12.83 -0.94 -15.37
N LEU A 27 11.86 -1.13 -14.47
CA LEU A 27 12.04 -1.73 -13.15
C LEU A 27 11.38 -3.12 -13.12
N GLU A 28 12.04 -4.08 -12.49
CA GLU A 28 11.45 -5.39 -12.21
C GLU A 28 10.49 -5.31 -11.03
N VAL A 29 9.41 -6.09 -11.08
CA VAL A 29 8.51 -6.25 -9.95
C VAL A 29 9.08 -7.33 -9.03
N ASP A 30 9.48 -6.92 -7.84
CA ASP A 30 9.95 -7.85 -6.82
C ASP A 30 8.76 -8.61 -6.21
N PRO A 31 8.70 -9.95 -6.35
CA PRO A 31 7.62 -10.75 -5.75
C PRO A 31 7.59 -10.64 -4.23
N ASP A 32 8.72 -10.39 -3.55
CA ASP A 32 8.77 -10.22 -2.10
C ASP A 32 8.15 -8.90 -1.63
N LEU A 33 8.01 -7.93 -2.55
CA LEU A 33 7.34 -6.65 -2.32
C LEU A 33 5.86 -6.66 -2.73
N THR A 34 5.30 -7.82 -3.09
CA THR A 34 3.87 -8.00 -3.39
C THR A 34 3.19 -8.73 -2.23
N LEU A 35 2.55 -7.97 -1.33
CA LEU A 35 1.98 -8.49 -0.10
C LEU A 35 0.48 -8.73 -0.24
N GLN A 36 0.03 -9.94 0.12
CA GLN A 36 -1.38 -10.28 0.17
C GLN A 36 -2.01 -9.79 1.47
N ALA A 37 -3.05 -8.98 1.37
CA ALA A 37 -3.81 -8.46 2.51
C ALA A 37 -5.29 -8.31 2.14
N GLY A 38 -6.18 -8.63 3.08
CA GLY A 38 -7.62 -8.50 2.90
C GLY A 38 -8.10 -7.04 2.99
N PHE A 39 -9.43 -6.86 3.02
CA PHE A 39 -10.08 -5.56 3.18
C PHE A 39 -10.16 -5.09 4.64
N ASP A 40 -9.46 -5.77 5.55
CA ASP A 40 -9.45 -5.47 6.97
C ASP A 40 -8.08 -4.94 7.44
N VAL A 41 -8.12 -4.20 8.54
CA VAL A 41 -6.94 -3.56 9.12
C VAL A 41 -5.94 -4.60 9.65
N GLU A 42 -6.43 -5.70 10.22
CA GLU A 42 -5.59 -6.70 10.89
C GLU A 42 -4.66 -7.41 9.90
N SER A 43 -5.21 -7.90 8.78
CA SER A 43 -4.43 -8.55 7.73
C SER A 43 -3.45 -7.59 7.06
N SER A 44 -3.84 -6.33 6.88
CA SER A 44 -2.99 -5.27 6.32
C SER A 44 -1.80 -4.95 7.23
N GLU A 45 -2.02 -4.81 8.54
CA GLU A 45 -0.94 -4.58 9.50
C GLU A 45 0.00 -5.79 9.60
N ALA A 46 -0.55 -7.00 9.60
CA ALA A 46 0.24 -8.23 9.65
C ALA A 46 1.17 -8.35 8.42
N ALA A 47 0.66 -8.02 7.23
CA ALA A 47 1.44 -8.03 5.99
C ALA A 47 2.63 -7.04 6.06
N ILE A 48 2.39 -5.79 6.45
CA ILE A 48 3.46 -4.78 6.58
C ILE A 48 4.46 -5.15 7.69
N THR A 49 3.97 -5.60 8.84
CA THR A 49 4.83 -6.04 9.95
C THR A 49 5.76 -7.17 9.50
N SER A 50 5.22 -8.18 8.81
CA SER A 50 6.02 -9.28 8.28
C SER A 50 7.08 -8.81 7.28
N LEU A 51 6.75 -7.85 6.40
CA LEU A 51 7.74 -7.29 5.47
C LEU A 51 8.89 -6.59 6.20
N LEU A 52 8.59 -5.82 7.25
CA LEU A 52 9.59 -5.16 8.10
C LEU A 52 10.45 -6.15 8.87
N GLU A 53 9.85 -7.19 9.46
CA GLU A 53 10.56 -8.25 10.20
C GLU A 53 11.50 -9.06 9.31
N ARG A 54 11.12 -9.28 8.05
CA ARG A 54 11.98 -9.93 7.04
C ARG A 54 13.17 -9.05 6.63
N GLY A 55 13.20 -7.78 7.01
CA GLY A 55 14.27 -6.84 6.69
C GLY A 55 14.39 -6.52 5.21
N ILE A 56 13.30 -6.69 4.45
CA ILE A 56 13.29 -6.40 3.01
C ILE A 56 13.14 -4.89 2.83
N PRO A 57 14.06 -4.23 2.11
CA PRO A 57 14.03 -2.78 1.96
C PRO A 57 12.90 -2.33 1.02
N PHE A 58 12.20 -1.27 1.40
CA PHE A 58 11.24 -0.54 0.57
C PHE A 58 11.13 0.91 1.04
N ASP A 59 10.76 1.79 0.13
CA ASP A 59 10.59 3.23 0.36
C ASP A 59 9.17 3.73 0.06
N ALA A 60 8.31 2.85 -0.48
CA ALA A 60 6.93 3.20 -0.81
C ALA A 60 5.98 2.00 -0.72
N VAL A 61 4.71 2.31 -0.39
CA VAL A 61 3.57 1.40 -0.41
C VAL A 61 2.52 1.91 -1.38
N VAL A 62 2.14 1.07 -2.34
CA VAL A 62 0.93 1.23 -3.16
C VAL A 62 -0.11 0.27 -2.60
N ALA A 63 -1.12 0.82 -1.92
CA ALA A 63 -2.17 0.03 -1.30
C ALA A 63 -3.31 -0.23 -2.28
N GLY A 64 -3.91 -1.42 -2.17
CA GLY A 64 -5.07 -1.82 -2.95
C GLY A 64 -6.27 -0.91 -2.69
N ASN A 65 -6.39 -0.30 -1.51
CA ASN A 65 -7.41 0.71 -1.18
C ASN A 65 -6.97 1.62 -0.01
N ASP A 66 -7.81 2.58 0.35
CA ASP A 66 -7.56 3.54 1.43
C ASP A 66 -7.52 2.91 2.83
N LEU A 67 -8.29 1.86 3.09
CA LEU A 67 -8.25 1.16 4.37
C LEU A 67 -6.89 0.47 4.58
N ILE A 68 -6.39 -0.22 3.57
CA ILE A 68 -5.06 -0.84 3.56
C ILE A 68 -3.98 0.24 3.72
N ALA A 69 -4.11 1.37 3.00
CA ALA A 69 -3.16 2.47 3.09
C ALA A 69 -3.09 3.07 4.51
N MET A 70 -4.24 3.33 5.13
CA MET A 70 -4.30 3.84 6.50
C MET A 70 -3.74 2.84 7.52
N ALA A 71 -4.00 1.55 7.34
CA ALA A 71 -3.39 0.48 8.15
C ALA A 71 -1.87 0.45 8.00
N ALA A 72 -1.35 0.61 6.76
CA ALA A 72 0.08 0.69 6.51
C ALA A 72 0.71 1.91 7.20
N ILE A 73 0.11 3.10 7.09
CA ILE A 73 0.58 4.31 7.78
C ILE A 73 0.67 4.09 9.29
N ARG A 74 -0.40 3.52 9.89
CA ARG A 74 -0.45 3.22 11.32
C ARG A 74 0.65 2.24 11.74
N CYS A 75 0.84 1.16 10.97
CA CYS A 75 1.87 0.16 11.22
C CYS A 75 3.28 0.76 11.13
N LEU A 76 3.60 1.46 10.04
CA LEU A 76 4.89 2.12 9.83
C LEU A 76 5.21 3.10 10.96
N THR A 77 4.23 3.92 11.35
CA THR A 77 4.37 4.88 12.45
C THR A 77 4.63 4.19 13.79
N ARG A 78 3.95 3.06 14.06
CA ARG A 78 4.17 2.25 15.28
C ARG A 78 5.59 1.70 15.34
N GLU A 79 6.15 1.28 14.20
CA GLU A 79 7.54 0.80 14.09
C GLU A 79 8.57 1.95 14.03
N GLY A 80 8.14 3.20 14.22
CA GLY A 80 9.01 4.36 14.30
C GLY A 80 9.44 4.95 12.95
N LEU A 81 8.87 4.47 11.84
CA LEU A 81 9.09 5.02 10.50
C LEU A 81 8.17 6.22 10.26
N LYS A 82 8.68 7.25 9.60
CA LYS A 82 7.95 8.47 9.26
C LYS A 82 7.32 8.33 7.88
N VAL A 83 6.02 8.58 7.79
CA VAL A 83 5.34 8.79 6.52
C VAL A 83 5.20 10.28 6.27
N PRO A 84 5.65 10.84 5.13
CA PRO A 84 6.23 10.15 3.96
C PRO A 84 7.78 10.06 3.95
N SER A 85 8.48 10.62 4.94
CA SER A 85 9.94 10.84 4.84
C SER A 85 10.78 9.57 4.73
N ASP A 86 10.37 8.48 5.39
CA ASP A 86 11.06 7.19 5.33
C ASP A 86 10.34 6.24 4.36
N VAL A 87 9.00 6.24 4.40
CA VAL A 87 8.16 5.43 3.51
C VAL A 87 6.98 6.25 3.02
N SER A 88 6.84 6.40 1.70
CA SER A 88 5.68 7.04 1.06
C SER A 88 4.50 6.07 0.96
N VAL A 89 3.26 6.56 1.08
CA VAL A 89 2.06 5.71 0.98
C VAL A 89 1.05 6.35 0.04
N VAL A 90 0.55 5.55 -0.90
CA VAL A 90 -0.56 5.91 -1.79
C VAL A 90 -1.69 4.90 -1.64
N GLY A 91 -2.91 5.41 -1.50
CA GLY A 91 -4.15 4.63 -1.44
C GLY A 91 -4.95 4.68 -2.74
N TYR A 92 -6.19 4.23 -2.63
CA TYR A 92 -7.15 4.13 -3.73
C TYR A 92 -8.55 4.14 -3.09
N ASP A 93 -9.49 4.92 -3.64
CA ASP A 93 -10.92 5.08 -3.28
C ASP A 93 -11.30 6.53 -2.93
N ASP A 94 -10.34 7.40 -2.57
CA ASP A 94 -10.59 8.79 -2.17
C ASP A 94 -11.69 8.95 -1.12
N LEU A 95 -11.62 8.11 -0.08
CA LEU A 95 -12.56 8.17 1.04
C LEU A 95 -12.44 9.54 1.72
N GLN A 96 -13.57 10.09 2.16
CA GLN A 96 -13.58 11.36 2.90
C GLN A 96 -12.63 11.34 4.12
N LEU A 97 -12.49 10.18 4.76
CA LEU A 97 -11.58 10.00 5.91
C LEU A 97 -10.09 10.17 5.55
N SER A 98 -9.70 9.89 4.30
CA SER A 98 -8.33 9.97 3.80
C SER A 98 -7.73 11.37 3.95
N ALA A 99 -8.56 12.41 3.80
CA ALA A 99 -8.17 13.81 4.00
C ALA A 99 -7.89 14.17 5.47
N TYR A 100 -8.43 13.42 6.43
CA TYR A 100 -8.29 13.67 7.88
C TYR A 100 -7.26 12.76 8.56
N GLY A 101 -6.60 11.88 7.79
CA GLY A 101 -5.49 11.06 8.26
C GLY A 101 -4.29 11.92 8.72
N HIS A 102 -3.41 11.32 9.52
CA HIS A 102 -2.15 11.96 9.94
C HIS A 102 -0.97 11.02 9.62
N PRO A 103 -0.23 11.25 8.52
CA PRO A 103 -0.44 12.29 7.50
C PRO A 103 -1.74 12.07 6.70
N SER A 104 -2.21 13.13 6.03
CA SER A 104 -3.31 13.01 5.06
C SER A 104 -2.89 12.06 3.94
N LEU A 105 -3.79 11.17 3.52
CA LEU A 105 -3.48 10.13 2.56
C LEU A 105 -3.58 10.66 1.13
N THR A 106 -2.51 10.47 0.34
CA THR A 106 -2.59 10.57 -1.12
C THR A 106 -3.35 9.36 -1.65
N THR A 107 -4.40 9.57 -2.42
CA THR A 107 -5.28 8.49 -2.88
C THR A 107 -5.85 8.78 -4.27
N ILE A 108 -6.14 7.71 -5.00
CA ILE A 108 -6.77 7.78 -6.32
C ILE A 108 -8.28 7.81 -6.16
N SER A 109 -8.89 8.88 -6.65
CA SER A 109 -10.34 8.99 -6.76
C SER A 109 -10.85 8.14 -7.92
N GLN A 110 -11.84 7.30 -7.65
CA GLN A 110 -12.56 6.57 -8.69
C GLN A 110 -13.73 7.41 -9.14
N ASP A 111 -13.80 7.73 -10.42
CA ASP A 111 -14.98 8.39 -10.98
C ASP A 111 -16.14 7.36 -10.96
N PRO A 112 -17.26 7.63 -10.29
CA PRO A 112 -18.38 6.70 -10.15
C PRO A 112 -19.23 6.54 -11.43
#